data_AF-A0A1Z9TB68-F1
#
_entry.id   AF-A0A1Z9TB68-F1
#
_cell.length_a   1.000
_cell.length_b   1.000
_cell.length_c   1.000
_cell.angle_alpha   90.00
_cell.angle_beta   90.00
_cell.angle_gamma   90.00
#
_symmetry.space_group_name_H-M   'P 1'
#
loop_
_entity.id
_entity.type
_entity.pdbx_description
1 polymer ?
#
loop_
_entity_poly.entity_id
_entity_poly.type
_entity_poly.pdbx_seq_one_letter_code
_entity_poly.pdbx_strand_id
1 'polypeptide(L)'
;MKDINKVKSISIWIFIVPFVAVNTCLILITQFPGLFPNKEDLILNTIPYIDGGASISRTARVFPTYLIFKPAMFLTSYLLIRYWLLNKEIISTYEKNHKYLKKIVFFGIGSAVCLTLHSIFLGIKFDFEIYKLFRRVIMLSFIVFEVVAQTYLVLSLYSIKEKLSKLINLKILKIKAILVSLLILVAIISIPLVTMPGNKFLKHALEWDYFLAVIFFYFLTFLMWKKNNK
;
A
#
# COMPACT_ATOMS: atom_id res chain seq x y z
N MET A 1 15.60 19.57 7.03
CA MET A 1 14.30 20.20 7.38
C MET A 1 13.33 20.25 6.19
N LYS A 2 13.75 20.74 5.01
CA LYS A 2 12.91 20.72 3.79
C LYS A 2 12.43 19.29 3.46
N ASP A 3 13.28 18.29 3.64
CA ASP A 3 12.94 16.90 3.31
C ASP A 3 11.91 16.30 4.26
N ILE A 4 11.92 16.69 5.53
CA ILE A 4 10.90 16.26 6.52
C ILE A 4 9.51 16.77 6.14
N ASN A 5 9.39 18.05 5.77
CA ASN A 5 8.10 18.61 5.33
C ASN A 5 7.63 17.95 4.04
N LYS A 6 8.55 17.65 3.11
CA LYS A 6 8.23 16.89 1.89
C LYS A 6 7.77 15.47 2.20
N VAL A 7 8.47 14.72 3.06
CA VAL A 7 8.07 13.36 3.47
C VAL A 7 6.69 13.38 4.12
N LYS A 8 6.45 14.32 5.03
CA LYS A 8 5.14 14.50 5.64
C LYS A 8 4.06 14.72 4.57
N SER A 9 4.26 15.68 3.67
CA SER A 9 3.29 15.99 2.62
C SER A 9 3.08 14.82 1.64
N ILE A 10 4.14 14.12 1.24
CA ILE A 10 4.03 12.99 0.30
C ILE A 10 3.30 11.82 0.96
N SER A 11 3.57 11.56 2.24
CA SER A 11 2.96 10.42 2.96
C SER A 11 1.44 10.49 3.02
N ILE A 12 0.85 11.68 3.18
CA ILE A 12 -0.62 11.80 3.15
C ILE A 12 -1.19 11.49 1.75
N TRP A 13 -0.48 11.87 0.68
CA TRP A 13 -0.92 11.54 -0.68
C TRP A 13 -0.78 10.04 -1.01
N ILE A 14 0.24 9.36 -0.50
CA ILE A 14 0.37 7.90 -0.61
C ILE A 14 -0.79 7.18 0.08
N PHE A 15 -1.41 7.77 1.10
CA PHE A 15 -2.62 7.24 1.71
C PHE A 15 -3.87 7.58 0.88
N ILE A 16 -4.08 8.87 0.58
CA ILE A 16 -5.32 9.37 -0.03
C ILE A 16 -5.53 8.83 -1.44
N VAL A 17 -4.50 8.91 -2.32
CA VAL A 17 -4.64 8.54 -3.74
C VAL A 17 -5.14 7.11 -3.91
N PRO A 18 -4.48 6.08 -3.36
CA PRO A 18 -4.94 4.70 -3.54
C PRO A 18 -6.23 4.40 -2.77
N PHE A 19 -6.44 5.01 -1.59
CA PHE A 19 -7.69 4.85 -0.82
C PHE A 19 -8.90 5.35 -1.62
N VAL A 20 -8.84 6.57 -2.13
CA VAL A 20 -9.92 7.18 -2.91
C VAL A 20 -10.12 6.42 -4.22
N ALA A 21 -9.05 6.04 -4.92
CA ALA A 21 -9.17 5.33 -6.19
C ALA A 21 -9.89 3.98 -6.03
N VAL A 22 -9.50 3.17 -5.05
CA VAL A 22 -10.09 1.85 -4.83
C VAL A 22 -11.55 1.94 -4.39
N ASN A 23 -11.87 2.86 -3.46
CA ASN A 23 -13.24 3.07 -3.02
C ASN A 23 -14.14 3.67 -4.10
N THR A 24 -13.60 4.56 -4.94
CA THR A 24 -14.32 5.10 -6.11
C THR A 24 -14.63 3.97 -7.09
N CYS A 25 -13.68 3.06 -7.36
CA CYS A 25 -13.93 1.90 -8.22
C CYS A 25 -15.05 1.00 -7.67
N LEU A 26 -15.08 0.77 -6.36
CA LEU A 26 -16.15 0.01 -5.69
C LEU A 26 -17.51 0.70 -5.80
N ILE A 27 -17.57 2.01 -5.54
CA ILE A 27 -18.82 2.78 -5.61
C ILE A 27 -19.35 2.77 -7.05
N LEU A 28 -18.49 3.01 -8.05
CA LEU A 28 -18.89 3.01 -9.45
C LEU A 28 -19.50 1.67 -9.86
N ILE A 29 -18.84 0.55 -9.57
CA ILE A 29 -19.28 -0.78 -10.03
C ILE A 29 -20.53 -1.31 -9.32
N THR A 30 -20.83 -0.80 -8.12
CA THR A 30 -21.99 -1.23 -7.31
C THR A 30 -23.19 -0.30 -7.43
N GLN A 31 -22.96 1.03 -7.49
CA GLN A 31 -24.02 2.04 -7.44
C GLN A 31 -24.34 2.66 -8.80
N PHE A 32 -23.42 2.58 -9.77
CA PHE A 32 -23.59 3.21 -11.09
C PHE A 32 -23.52 2.19 -12.23
N PRO A 33 -24.41 1.17 -12.25
CA PRO A 33 -24.36 0.10 -13.23
C PRO A 33 -24.52 0.61 -14.67
N GLY A 34 -25.20 1.74 -14.89
CA GLY A 34 -25.37 2.35 -16.21
C GLY A 34 -24.08 2.86 -16.87
N LEU A 35 -22.98 2.99 -16.13
CA LEU A 35 -21.67 3.39 -16.68
C LEU A 35 -20.91 2.21 -17.31
N PHE A 36 -21.36 0.97 -17.10
CA PHE A 36 -20.66 -0.24 -17.52
C PHE A 36 -21.30 -0.81 -18.78
N PRO A 37 -20.52 -1.04 -19.86
CA PRO A 37 -21.05 -1.57 -21.11
C PRO A 37 -21.53 -3.01 -20.98
N ASN A 38 -20.91 -3.80 -20.09
CA ASN A 38 -21.22 -5.21 -19.88
C ASN A 38 -21.87 -5.42 -18.50
N LYS A 39 -23.11 -5.92 -18.50
CA LYS A 39 -23.84 -6.19 -17.24
C LYS A 39 -23.21 -7.31 -16.41
N GLU A 40 -22.49 -8.24 -17.04
CA GLU A 40 -21.78 -9.34 -16.36
C GLU A 40 -20.61 -8.88 -15.48
N ASP A 41 -20.15 -7.64 -15.66
CA ASP A 41 -19.09 -7.07 -14.87
C ASP A 41 -19.58 -6.41 -13.57
N LEU A 42 -20.89 -6.20 -13.44
CA LEU A 42 -21.50 -5.57 -12.27
C LEU A 42 -21.37 -6.45 -11.03
N ILE A 43 -21.29 -5.77 -9.89
CA ILE A 43 -21.21 -6.40 -8.57
C ILE A 43 -22.42 -5.91 -7.78
N LEU A 44 -23.07 -6.83 -7.05
CA LEU A 44 -24.10 -6.48 -6.10
C LEU A 44 -23.55 -5.54 -5.01
N ASN A 45 -24.43 -4.78 -4.37
CA ASN A 45 -24.01 -3.88 -3.29
C ASN A 45 -23.29 -4.68 -2.19
N THR A 46 -22.12 -4.20 -1.78
CA THR A 46 -21.21 -4.91 -0.87
C THR A 46 -20.33 -3.90 -0.15
N ILE A 47 -19.96 -4.23 1.09
CA ILE A 47 -18.91 -3.52 1.84
C ILE A 47 -17.78 -4.52 2.07
N PRO A 48 -16.84 -4.66 1.12
CA PRO A 48 -15.86 -5.74 1.12
C PRO A 48 -14.97 -5.79 2.36
N TYR A 49 -14.77 -4.66 3.05
CA TYR A 49 -14.11 -4.57 4.35
C TYR A 49 -14.78 -5.39 5.46
N ILE A 50 -16.05 -5.76 5.29
CA ILE A 50 -16.85 -6.50 6.27
C ILE A 50 -17.28 -7.85 5.69
N ASP A 51 -17.89 -7.82 4.50
CA ASP A 51 -18.54 -8.99 3.91
C ASP A 51 -17.67 -9.73 2.89
N GLY A 52 -16.56 -9.13 2.44
CA GLY A 52 -15.71 -9.68 1.39
C GLY A 52 -16.41 -9.96 0.05
N GLY A 53 -17.48 -9.24 -0.30
CA GLY A 53 -18.29 -9.54 -1.48
C GLY A 53 -17.55 -9.41 -2.82
N ALA A 54 -16.45 -8.65 -2.86
CA ALA A 54 -15.59 -8.49 -4.04
C ALA A 54 -14.12 -8.25 -3.69
N SER A 55 -13.18 -8.71 -4.53
CA SER A 55 -11.77 -8.31 -4.44
C SER A 55 -11.54 -6.91 -5.01
N ILE A 56 -10.47 -6.23 -4.59
CA ILE A 56 -10.02 -4.95 -5.14
C ILE A 56 -9.78 -5.09 -6.65
N SER A 57 -9.11 -6.17 -7.05
CA SER A 57 -8.85 -6.45 -8.47
C SER A 57 -10.15 -6.57 -9.28
N ARG A 58 -11.23 -7.15 -8.74
CA ARG A 58 -12.51 -7.26 -9.46
C ARG A 58 -13.18 -5.90 -9.65
N THR A 59 -13.12 -5.01 -8.66
CA THR A 59 -13.73 -3.67 -8.76
C THR A 59 -12.96 -2.76 -9.73
N ALA A 60 -11.64 -2.92 -9.84
CA ALA A 60 -10.76 -1.99 -10.54
C ALA A 60 -10.38 -2.39 -11.99
N ARG A 61 -10.64 -3.62 -12.42
CA ARG A 61 -10.08 -4.15 -13.69
C ARG A 61 -10.90 -3.88 -14.96
N VAL A 62 -12.15 -3.43 -14.84
CA VAL A 62 -13.10 -3.31 -15.95
C VAL A 62 -13.25 -1.85 -16.38
N PHE A 63 -13.72 -1.60 -17.60
CA PHE A 63 -14.06 -0.24 -18.02
C PHE A 63 -15.34 0.21 -17.29
N PRO A 64 -15.43 1.45 -16.76
CA PRO A 64 -14.43 2.52 -16.80
C PRO A 64 -13.47 2.55 -15.60
N THR A 65 -13.62 1.68 -14.60
CA THR A 65 -12.88 1.74 -13.33
C THR A 65 -11.36 1.63 -13.48
N TYR A 66 -10.87 0.87 -14.47
CA TYR A 66 -9.43 0.79 -14.72
C TYR A 66 -8.81 2.15 -15.12
N LEU A 67 -9.59 3.06 -15.70
CA LEU A 67 -9.14 4.42 -16.06
C LEU A 67 -8.87 5.28 -14.83
N ILE A 68 -9.47 4.95 -13.69
CA ILE A 68 -9.23 5.62 -12.41
C ILE A 68 -8.10 4.91 -11.67
N PHE A 69 -8.19 3.58 -11.59
CA PHE A 69 -7.25 2.78 -10.82
C PHE A 69 -5.82 2.89 -11.37
N LYS A 70 -5.64 2.73 -12.69
CA LYS A 70 -4.29 2.67 -13.26
C LYS A 70 -3.49 3.97 -13.03
N PRO A 71 -3.99 5.16 -13.41
CA PRO A 71 -3.29 6.42 -13.14
C PRO A 71 -3.02 6.66 -11.66
N ALA A 72 -3.97 6.31 -10.78
CA ALA A 72 -3.79 6.43 -9.35
C ALA A 72 -2.64 5.54 -8.83
N MET A 73 -2.52 4.30 -9.31
CA MET A 73 -1.42 3.41 -8.92
C MET A 73 -0.07 3.88 -9.47
N PHE A 74 -0.02 4.43 -10.69
CA PHE A 74 1.21 5.03 -11.24
C PHE A 74 1.67 6.23 -10.39
N LEU A 75 0.74 7.12 -10.04
CA LEU A 75 1.03 8.25 -9.17
C LEU A 75 1.49 7.77 -7.79
N THR A 76 0.82 6.77 -7.21
CA THR A 76 1.19 6.18 -5.92
C THR A 76 2.60 5.59 -5.98
N SER A 77 2.94 4.86 -7.04
CA SER A 77 4.29 4.30 -7.24
C SER A 77 5.36 5.39 -7.31
N TYR A 78 5.12 6.45 -8.08
CA TYR A 78 6.02 7.60 -8.12
C TYR A 78 6.23 8.22 -6.73
N LEU A 79 5.13 8.44 -5.99
CA LEU A 79 5.18 8.98 -4.63
C LEU A 79 5.94 8.07 -3.67
N LEU A 80 5.76 6.74 -3.77
CA LEU A 80 6.51 5.75 -3.00
C LEU A 80 8.02 5.86 -3.24
N ILE A 81 8.46 5.90 -4.49
CA ILE A 81 9.89 6.06 -4.83
C ILE A 81 10.45 7.33 -4.16
N ARG A 82 9.76 8.46 -4.30
CA ARG A 82 10.15 9.73 -3.67
C ARG A 82 10.18 9.62 -2.15
N TYR A 83 9.19 8.99 -1.56
CA TYR A 83 9.10 8.79 -0.11
C TYR A 83 10.28 7.99 0.44
N TRP A 84 10.63 6.87 -0.18
CA TRP A 84 11.71 6.01 0.29
C TRP A 84 13.09 6.68 0.16
N LEU A 85 13.33 7.41 -0.93
CA LEU A 85 14.56 8.17 -1.13
C LEU A 85 14.71 9.31 -0.11
N LEU A 86 13.65 10.07 0.14
CA LEU A 86 13.68 11.14 1.15
C LEU A 86 13.88 10.59 2.56
N ASN A 87 13.27 9.45 2.91
CA ASN A 87 13.52 8.83 4.22
C ASN A 87 14.97 8.35 4.35
N LYS A 88 15.58 7.83 3.30
CA LYS A 88 17.03 7.53 3.28
C LYS A 88 17.84 8.79 3.59
N GLU A 89 17.57 9.91 2.92
CA GLU A 89 18.29 11.18 3.15
C GLU A 89 18.15 11.67 4.60
N ILE A 90 16.94 11.59 5.16
CA ILE A 90 16.69 11.95 6.57
C ILE A 90 17.53 11.07 7.49
N ILE A 91 17.45 9.74 7.36
CA ILE A 91 18.20 8.81 8.23
C ILE A 91 19.71 9.04 8.08
N SER A 92 20.22 9.19 6.84
CA SER A 92 21.64 9.45 6.58
C SER A 92 22.15 10.75 7.19
N THR A 93 21.28 11.73 7.42
CA THR A 93 21.65 12.98 8.10
C THR A 93 22.01 12.74 9.58
N TYR A 94 21.37 11.77 10.23
CA TYR A 94 21.61 11.44 11.64
C TYR A 94 22.58 10.27 11.83
N GLU A 95 22.68 9.39 10.83
CA GLU A 95 23.57 8.23 10.82
C GLU A 95 23.88 7.79 9.37
N LYS A 96 25.00 8.27 8.82
CA LYS A 96 25.39 8.07 7.41
C LYS A 96 25.44 6.61 6.97
N ASN A 97 25.94 5.71 7.83
CA ASN A 97 26.17 4.30 7.52
C ASN A 97 25.17 3.34 8.19
N HIS A 98 23.94 3.81 8.45
CA HIS A 98 22.93 2.98 9.10
C HIS A 98 22.65 1.70 8.31
N LYS A 99 22.83 0.53 8.95
CA LYS A 99 22.81 -0.82 8.34
C LYS A 99 21.57 -1.15 7.49
N TYR A 100 20.43 -0.51 7.75
CA TYR A 100 19.17 -0.76 7.04
C TYR A 100 18.90 0.15 5.84
N LEU A 101 19.70 1.21 5.59
CA LEU A 101 19.43 2.17 4.51
C LEU A 101 19.32 1.54 3.12
N LYS A 102 20.26 0.64 2.78
CA LYS A 102 20.25 -0.08 1.50
C LYS A 102 18.99 -0.96 1.37
N LYS A 103 18.57 -1.59 2.47
CA LYS A 103 17.39 -2.46 2.52
C LYS A 103 16.09 -1.65 2.34
N ILE A 104 15.96 -0.50 3.01
CA ILE A 104 14.80 0.39 2.86
C ILE A 104 14.62 0.81 1.41
N VAL A 105 15.70 1.24 0.75
CA VAL A 105 15.62 1.68 -0.65
C VAL A 105 15.36 0.52 -1.60
N PHE A 106 16.03 -0.62 -1.42
CA PHE A 106 15.84 -1.78 -2.27
C PHE A 106 14.39 -2.28 -2.22
N PHE A 107 13.87 -2.55 -1.03
CA PHE A 107 12.52 -3.04 -0.86
C PHE A 107 11.47 -1.97 -1.18
N GLY A 108 11.70 -0.71 -0.79
CA GLY A 108 10.75 0.37 -1.04
C GLY A 108 10.63 0.77 -2.53
N ILE A 109 11.74 0.86 -3.25
CA ILE A 109 11.68 1.08 -4.71
C ILE A 109 11.15 -0.17 -5.41
N GLY A 110 11.56 -1.36 -4.95
CA GLY A 110 11.05 -2.63 -5.45
C GLY A 110 9.52 -2.72 -5.34
N SER A 111 8.94 -2.34 -4.20
CA SER A 111 7.48 -2.34 -4.02
C SER A 111 6.81 -1.39 -5.02
N ALA A 112 7.34 -0.18 -5.20
CA ALA A 112 6.82 0.77 -6.18
C ALA A 112 6.87 0.21 -7.62
N VAL A 113 7.96 -0.45 -8.02
CA VAL A 113 8.06 -1.11 -9.32
C VAL A 113 7.02 -2.22 -9.46
N CYS A 114 6.87 -3.08 -8.45
CA CYS A 114 5.83 -4.12 -8.45
C CYS A 114 4.42 -3.53 -8.55
N LEU A 115 4.13 -2.42 -7.88
CA LEU A 115 2.84 -1.73 -7.97
C LEU A 115 2.56 -1.23 -9.39
N THR A 116 3.57 -0.65 -10.04
CA THR A 116 3.48 -0.21 -11.44
C THR A 116 3.21 -1.38 -12.38
N LEU A 117 3.95 -2.48 -12.25
CA LEU A 117 3.73 -3.68 -13.05
C LEU A 117 2.32 -4.24 -12.81
N HIS A 118 1.89 -4.34 -11.55
CA HIS A 118 0.55 -4.80 -11.21
C HIS A 118 -0.53 -3.97 -11.89
N SER A 119 -0.39 -2.64 -11.87
CA SER A 119 -1.30 -1.69 -12.51
C SER A 119 -1.36 -1.87 -14.03
N ILE A 120 -0.19 -1.97 -14.70
CA ILE A 120 -0.10 -2.19 -16.16
C ILE A 120 -0.88 -3.44 -16.56
N PHE A 121 -0.61 -4.55 -15.88
CA PHE A 121 -1.19 -5.86 -16.17
C PHE A 121 -2.62 -6.04 -15.63
N LEU A 122 -3.16 -5.08 -14.88
CA LEU A 122 -4.55 -5.17 -14.44
C LEU A 122 -5.51 -5.08 -15.64
N GLY A 123 -6.51 -5.96 -15.67
CA GLY A 123 -7.53 -5.99 -16.73
C GLY A 123 -7.10 -6.63 -18.05
N ILE A 124 -5.80 -6.89 -18.27
CA ILE A 124 -5.34 -7.59 -19.47
C ILE A 124 -5.64 -9.09 -19.31
N LYS A 125 -6.20 -9.71 -20.34
CA LYS A 125 -6.41 -11.17 -20.43
C LYS A 125 -5.38 -11.71 -21.42
N PHE A 126 -4.42 -12.47 -20.93
CA PHE A 126 -3.63 -13.36 -21.76
C PHE A 126 -4.02 -14.79 -21.40
N ASP A 127 -4.23 -15.65 -22.41
CA ASP A 127 -4.67 -17.03 -22.21
C ASP A 127 -3.53 -17.99 -21.79
N PHE A 128 -2.37 -17.46 -21.42
CA PHE A 128 -1.24 -18.25 -20.92
C PHE A 128 -1.29 -18.41 -19.40
N GLU A 129 -1.12 -19.65 -18.91
CA GLU A 129 -1.12 -19.94 -17.46
C GLU A 129 -0.02 -19.20 -16.68
N ILE A 130 1.14 -19.01 -17.31
CA ILE A 130 2.28 -18.25 -16.77
C ILE A 130 1.85 -16.84 -16.37
N TYR A 131 0.95 -16.22 -17.13
CA TYR A 131 0.47 -14.87 -16.86
C TYR A 131 -0.43 -14.81 -15.61
N LYS A 132 -1.27 -15.84 -15.38
CA LYS A 132 -2.07 -15.96 -14.14
C LYS A 132 -1.19 -16.11 -12.90
N LEU A 133 -0.08 -16.84 -13.02
CA LEU A 133 0.91 -16.96 -11.94
C LEU A 133 1.64 -15.62 -11.72
N PHE A 134 2.13 -15.01 -12.78
CA PHE A 134 2.86 -13.73 -12.75
C PHE A 134 2.08 -12.63 -12.02
N ARG A 135 0.77 -12.48 -12.28
CA ARG A 135 -0.08 -11.50 -11.58
C ARG A 135 -0.10 -11.70 -10.06
N ARG A 136 -0.20 -12.96 -9.62
CA ARG A 136 -0.20 -13.32 -8.19
C ARG A 136 1.15 -13.05 -7.56
N VAL A 137 2.22 -13.43 -8.25
CA VAL A 137 3.60 -13.20 -7.79
C VAL A 137 3.89 -11.71 -7.64
N ILE A 138 3.56 -10.87 -8.63
CA ILE A 138 3.81 -9.42 -8.53
C ILE A 138 3.08 -8.79 -7.35
N MET A 139 1.80 -9.13 -7.15
CA MET A 139 1.01 -8.56 -6.07
C MET A 139 1.57 -8.98 -4.71
N LEU A 140 1.94 -10.26 -4.56
CA LEU A 140 2.60 -10.75 -3.36
C LEU A 140 3.96 -10.07 -3.14
N SER A 141 4.77 -9.92 -4.20
CA SER A 141 6.05 -9.21 -4.15
C SER A 141 5.88 -7.76 -3.71
N PHE A 142 4.87 -7.06 -4.23
CA PHE A 142 4.53 -5.70 -3.77
C PHE A 142 4.29 -5.68 -2.26
N ILE A 143 3.38 -6.53 -1.76
CA ILE A 143 3.05 -6.59 -0.33
C ILE A 143 4.29 -6.91 0.52
N VAL A 144 5.03 -7.96 0.17
CA VAL A 144 6.20 -8.39 0.93
C VAL A 144 7.25 -7.28 0.96
N PHE A 145 7.58 -6.70 -0.19
CA PHE A 145 8.58 -5.64 -0.27
C PHE A 145 8.15 -4.40 0.51
N GLU A 146 6.87 -4.04 0.42
CA GLU A 146 6.31 -2.90 1.12
C GLU A 146 6.39 -3.07 2.65
N VAL A 147 5.92 -4.19 3.19
CA VAL A 147 5.96 -4.47 4.64
C VAL A 147 7.40 -4.58 5.16
N VAL A 148 8.30 -5.19 4.37
CA VAL A 148 9.72 -5.26 4.73
C VAL A 148 10.35 -3.87 4.77
N ALA A 149 10.06 -3.00 3.80
CA ALA A 149 10.54 -1.62 3.78
C ALA A 149 10.00 -0.81 4.98
N GLN A 150 8.71 -0.94 5.29
CA GLN A 150 8.07 -0.32 6.46
C GLN A 150 8.71 -0.79 7.77
N THR A 151 8.99 -2.09 7.89
CA THR A 151 9.69 -2.67 9.05
C THR A 151 11.07 -2.05 9.23
N TYR A 152 11.89 -2.04 8.19
CA TYR A 152 13.23 -1.46 8.28
C TYR A 152 13.19 0.04 8.57
N LEU A 153 12.22 0.78 8.01
CA LEU A 153 12.04 2.19 8.31
C LEU A 153 11.71 2.41 9.79
N VAL A 154 10.77 1.64 10.37
CA VAL A 154 10.42 1.75 11.79
C VAL A 154 11.63 1.44 12.67
N LEU A 155 12.36 0.37 12.38
CA LEU A 155 13.58 0.00 13.12
C LEU A 155 14.64 1.11 13.05
N SER A 156 14.85 1.68 11.88
CA SER A 156 15.76 2.82 11.69
C SER A 156 15.30 4.07 12.43
N LEU A 157 14.01 4.39 12.46
CA LEU A 157 13.51 5.55 13.20
C LEU A 157 13.61 5.34 14.72
N TYR A 158 13.43 4.10 15.19
CA TYR A 158 13.59 3.74 16.60
C TYR A 158 15.04 3.84 17.09
N SER A 159 16.02 3.43 16.26
CA SER A 159 17.44 3.50 16.63
C SER A 159 17.92 4.94 16.79
N ILE A 160 17.41 5.87 15.97
CA ILE A 160 17.76 7.30 16.02
C ILE A 160 16.72 8.16 16.75
N LYS A 161 15.76 7.55 17.47
CA LYS A 161 14.59 8.25 18.04
C LYS A 161 14.97 9.41 18.98
N GLU A 162 16.06 9.27 19.74
CA GLU A 162 16.52 10.31 20.68
C GLU A 162 16.91 11.59 19.94
N LYS A 163 17.60 11.43 18.80
CA LYS A 163 17.99 12.54 17.90
C LYS A 163 16.78 13.18 17.20
N LEU A 164 15.71 12.41 17.00
CA LEU A 164 14.47 12.84 16.33
C LEU A 164 13.38 13.34 17.27
N SER A 165 13.52 13.17 18.59
CA SER A 165 12.48 13.40 19.61
C SER A 165 11.76 14.76 19.49
N LYS A 166 12.49 15.81 19.10
CA LYS A 166 11.94 17.16 18.88
C LYS A 166 11.11 17.29 17.60
N LEU A 167 11.36 16.44 16.60
CA LEU A 167 10.75 16.49 15.25
C LEU A 167 9.62 15.49 15.04
N ILE A 168 9.55 14.43 15.85
CA ILE A 168 8.53 13.37 15.73
C ILE A 168 7.66 13.26 16.98
N ASN A 169 6.47 12.70 16.80
CA ASN A 169 5.62 12.20 17.87
C ASN A 169 5.94 10.73 18.15
N LEU A 170 6.61 10.46 19.28
CA LEU A 170 7.02 9.11 19.68
C LEU A 170 5.83 8.15 19.92
N LYS A 171 4.66 8.66 20.32
CA LYS A 171 3.44 7.83 20.46
C LYS A 171 3.02 7.27 19.10
N ILE A 172 3.05 8.10 18.06
CA ILE A 172 2.71 7.66 16.70
C ILE A 172 3.77 6.70 16.15
N LEU A 173 5.06 6.93 16.42
CA LEU A 173 6.12 5.97 16.06
C LEU A 173 5.87 4.59 16.70
N LYS A 174 5.41 4.54 17.96
CA LYS A 174 5.01 3.30 18.63
C LYS A 174 3.82 2.62 17.94
N ILE A 175 2.79 3.39 17.56
CA ILE A 175 1.64 2.86 16.82
C ILE A 175 2.07 2.30 15.46
N LYS A 176 3.00 2.96 14.75
CA LYS A 176 3.57 2.43 13.50
C LYS A 176 4.25 1.08 13.71
N ALA A 177 5.01 0.92 14.78
CA ALA A 177 5.65 -0.36 15.10
C ALA A 177 4.60 -1.46 15.35
N ILE A 178 3.58 -1.17 16.14
CA ILE A 178 2.47 -2.11 16.41
C ILE A 178 1.77 -2.50 15.10
N LEU A 179 1.46 -1.53 14.24
CA LEU A 179 0.83 -1.77 12.95
C LEU A 179 1.66 -2.72 12.07
N VAL A 180 2.96 -2.49 11.94
CA VAL A 180 3.84 -3.35 11.14
C VAL A 180 3.95 -4.75 11.75
N SER A 181 4.03 -4.87 13.08
CA SER A 181 4.00 -6.17 13.75
C SER A 181 2.68 -6.92 13.50
N LEU A 182 1.54 -6.21 13.52
CA LEU A 182 0.24 -6.79 13.21
C LEU A 182 0.17 -7.23 11.73
N LEU A 183 0.66 -6.43 10.79
CA LEU A 183 0.73 -6.79 9.36
C LEU A 183 1.54 -8.07 9.13
N ILE A 184 2.65 -8.26 9.84
CA ILE A 184 3.46 -9.49 9.76
C ILE A 184 2.69 -10.68 10.35
N LEU A 185 2.09 -10.50 11.53
CA LEU A 185 1.30 -11.56 12.19
C LEU A 185 0.13 -12.01 11.32
N VAL A 186 -0.66 -11.06 10.81
CA VAL A 186 -1.80 -11.32 9.92
C VAL A 186 -1.30 -11.99 8.65
N ALA A 187 -0.20 -11.55 8.04
CA ALA A 187 0.35 -12.18 6.85
C ALA A 187 0.68 -13.67 7.09
N ILE A 188 1.32 -14.01 8.21
CA ILE A 188 1.66 -15.40 8.57
C ILE A 188 0.39 -16.24 8.76
N ILE A 189 -0.57 -15.74 9.52
CA ILE A 189 -1.86 -16.44 9.76
C ILE A 189 -2.65 -16.62 8.46
N SER A 190 -2.51 -15.68 7.52
CA SER A 190 -3.23 -15.69 6.26
C SER A 190 -2.69 -16.72 5.26
N ILE A 191 -1.43 -17.17 5.38
CA ILE A 191 -0.84 -18.14 4.45
C ILE A 191 -1.74 -19.38 4.26
N PRO A 192 -2.09 -20.15 5.33
CA PRO A 192 -2.98 -21.31 5.18
C PRO A 192 -4.38 -20.93 4.69
N LEU A 193 -4.91 -19.79 5.13
CA LEU A 193 -6.26 -19.35 4.75
C LEU A 193 -6.36 -19.02 3.25
N VAL A 194 -5.32 -18.40 2.68
CA VAL A 194 -5.30 -18.03 1.26
C VAL A 194 -5.01 -19.23 0.36
N THR A 195 -4.22 -20.21 0.82
CA THR A 195 -3.85 -21.41 0.04
C THR A 195 -4.95 -22.46 0.00
N MET A 196 -5.79 -22.59 1.04
CA MET A 196 -6.88 -23.57 1.05
C MET A 196 -7.99 -23.21 0.05
N PRO A 197 -8.56 -24.17 -0.70
CA PRO A 197 -9.74 -23.93 -1.53
C PRO A 197 -10.95 -23.52 -0.67
N GLY A 198 -11.78 -22.61 -1.17
CA GLY A 198 -12.92 -22.05 -0.43
C GLY A 198 -12.65 -20.68 0.21
N ASN A 199 -13.53 -20.25 1.14
CA ASN A 199 -13.44 -19.01 1.92
C ASN A 199 -13.21 -17.72 1.12
N LYS A 200 -13.85 -17.60 -0.06
CA LYS A 200 -13.67 -16.45 -0.95
C LYS A 200 -13.95 -15.10 -0.27
N PHE A 201 -15.03 -15.01 0.51
CA PHE A 201 -15.40 -13.81 1.26
C PHE A 201 -14.30 -13.40 2.24
N LEU A 202 -13.83 -14.32 3.09
CA LEU A 202 -12.74 -14.06 4.02
C LEU A 202 -11.47 -13.56 3.30
N LYS A 203 -11.10 -14.19 2.17
CA LYS A 203 -9.92 -13.79 1.39
C LYS A 203 -10.05 -12.37 0.85
N HIS A 204 -11.23 -11.99 0.40
CA HIS A 204 -11.50 -10.64 -0.09
C HIS A 204 -11.51 -9.63 1.04
N ALA A 205 -12.19 -9.89 2.16
CA ALA A 205 -12.14 -9.01 3.32
C ALA A 205 -10.70 -8.79 3.79
N LEU A 206 -9.92 -9.86 3.88
CA LEU A 206 -8.51 -9.79 4.22
C LEU A 206 -7.70 -8.96 3.21
N GLU A 207 -7.94 -9.10 1.91
CA GLU A 207 -7.30 -8.28 0.87
C GLU A 207 -7.56 -6.78 1.10
N TRP A 208 -8.81 -6.42 1.38
CA TRP A 208 -9.23 -5.03 1.61
C TRP A 208 -8.67 -4.44 2.90
N ASP A 209 -8.80 -5.14 4.02
CA ASP A 209 -8.30 -4.68 5.32
C ASP A 209 -6.77 -4.64 5.36
N TYR A 210 -6.11 -5.63 4.76
CA TYR A 210 -4.65 -5.66 4.70
C TYR A 210 -4.13 -4.50 3.85
N PHE A 211 -4.74 -4.24 2.69
CA PHE A 211 -4.40 -3.09 1.86
C PHE A 211 -4.58 -1.78 2.63
N LEU A 212 -5.71 -1.59 3.32
CA LEU A 212 -5.98 -0.42 4.13
C LEU A 212 -4.92 -0.23 5.21
N ALA A 213 -4.58 -1.29 5.94
CA ALA A 213 -3.57 -1.27 6.98
C ALA A 213 -2.17 -0.90 6.44
N VAL A 214 -1.79 -1.43 5.26
CA VAL A 214 -0.53 -1.09 4.58
C VAL A 214 -0.47 0.40 4.22
N ILE A 215 -1.53 0.98 3.65
CA ILE A 215 -1.53 2.41 3.29
C ILE A 215 -1.70 3.30 4.51
N PHE A 216 -2.37 2.84 5.57
CA PHE A 216 -2.55 3.56 6.83
C PHE A 216 -1.20 3.85 7.52
N PHE A 217 -0.18 3.02 7.28
CA PHE A 217 1.19 3.32 7.71
C PHE A 217 1.66 4.72 7.27
N TYR A 218 1.28 5.15 6.07
CA TYR A 218 1.65 6.44 5.51
C TYR A 218 0.88 7.60 6.13
N PHE A 219 -0.40 7.39 6.44
CA PHE A 219 -1.16 8.33 7.26
C PHE A 219 -0.51 8.52 8.65
N LEU A 220 -0.07 7.43 9.28
CA LEU A 220 0.70 7.52 10.52
C LEU A 220 2.04 8.24 10.33
N THR A 221 2.71 8.12 9.17
CA THR A 221 3.90 8.94 8.89
C THR A 221 3.56 10.44 8.88
N PHE A 222 2.45 10.83 8.26
CA PHE A 222 1.99 12.21 8.24
C PHE A 222 1.75 12.75 9.66
N LEU A 223 1.09 11.98 10.52
CA LEU A 223 0.84 12.34 11.93
C LEU A 223 2.11 12.32 12.79
N MET A 224 3.06 11.45 12.46
CA MET A 224 4.31 11.29 13.22
C MET A 224 5.18 12.54 13.12
N TRP A 225 5.35 13.10 11.92
CA TRP A 225 6.18 14.29 11.73
C TRP A 225 5.47 15.53 12.27
N LYS A 226 6.09 16.23 13.22
CA LYS A 226 5.56 17.50 13.76
C LYS A 226 5.60 18.57 12.67
N LYS A 227 4.57 19.42 12.60
CA LYS A 227 4.59 20.60 11.72
C LYS A 227 5.62 21.56 12.32
N ASN A 228 6.69 21.85 11.57
CA ASN A 228 7.56 22.95 11.95
C ASN A 228 6.92 24.23 11.46
N ASN A 229 6.41 25.02 12.41
CA ASN A 229 6.16 26.45 12.21
C ASN A 229 7.55 27.11 12.14
N LYS A 230 8.12 27.15 10.94
CA LYS A 230 9.08 28.20 10.60
C LYS A 230 8.30 29.30 9.91
#